data_AF-A0A376VIT2-F1
#
_entry.id   AF-A0A376VIT2-F1
#
_cell.length_a   1.000
_cell.length_b   1.000
_cell.length_c   1.000
_cell.angle_alpha   90.00
_cell.angle_beta   90.00
_cell.angle_gamma   90.00
#
_symmetry.space_group_name_H-M   'P 1'
#
loop_
_entity.id
_entity.type
_entity.pdbx_description
1 polymer ?
#
loop_
_entity_poly.entity_id
_entity_poly.type
_entity_poly.pdbx_seq_one_letter_code
_entity_poly.pdbx_strand_id
1 'polypeptide(L)'
;MKDQRGIAAFVALMCAVGAVGLCFMPAHAITWTLLFGFGSGATMILGLTFIGLRASSAHQAAALSGMAQSVGYLLAACGPPLMGKIHDTNGDWSIPLMGVAILSLLMAIFGLCAGRDKEIR
;
A
#
# COMPACT_ATOMS: atom_id res chain seq x y z
N MET A 1 2.34 -17.63 -13.71
CA MET A 1 3.47 -16.66 -13.80
C MET A 1 4.20 -16.71 -12.47
N LYS A 2 5.46 -17.16 -12.49
CA LYS A 2 6.24 -17.56 -11.31
C LYS A 2 6.66 -16.35 -10.46
N ASP A 3 6.21 -16.33 -9.21
CA ASP A 3 6.60 -15.43 -8.11
C ASP A 3 6.49 -13.91 -8.32
N GLN A 4 5.29 -13.36 -8.13
CA GLN A 4 5.07 -11.90 -8.01
C GLN A 4 5.46 -11.34 -6.63
N ARG A 5 5.97 -12.18 -5.71
CA ARG A 5 6.40 -11.77 -4.36
C ARG A 5 7.51 -10.74 -4.37
N GLY A 6 8.52 -10.95 -5.23
CA GLY A 6 9.66 -10.05 -5.34
C GLY A 6 9.23 -8.65 -5.78
N ILE A 7 8.28 -8.57 -6.71
CA ILE A 7 7.73 -7.30 -7.20
C ILE A 7 6.89 -6.64 -6.11
N ALA A 8 5.99 -7.39 -5.45
CA ALA A 8 5.17 -6.85 -4.36
C ALA A 8 6.03 -6.30 -3.20
N ALA A 9 7.08 -7.04 -2.81
CA ALA A 9 8.01 -6.60 -1.78
C ALA A 9 8.80 -5.36 -2.20
N PHE A 10 9.33 -5.34 -3.44
CA PHE A 10 10.08 -4.22 -3.98
C PHE A 10 9.25 -2.93 -3.99
N VAL A 11 8.04 -3.01 -4.50
CA VAL A 11 7.14 -1.86 -4.62
C VAL A 11 6.70 -1.35 -3.25
N ALA A 12 6.41 -2.23 -2.30
CA ALA A 12 6.10 -1.83 -0.93
C ALA A 12 7.31 -1.21 -0.21
N LEU A 13 8.52 -1.68 -0.49
CA LEU A 13 9.77 -1.06 -0.02
C LEU A 13 9.96 0.34 -0.59
N MET A 14 9.63 0.58 -1.87
CA MET A 14 9.67 1.93 -2.44
C MET A 14 8.75 2.90 -1.68
N CYS A 15 7.53 2.47 -1.32
CA CYS A 15 6.63 3.26 -0.47
C CYS A 15 7.22 3.51 0.92
N ALA A 16 7.76 2.47 1.58
CA ALA A 16 8.35 2.62 2.90
C ALA A 16 9.55 3.58 2.90
N VAL A 17 10.46 3.43 1.92
CA VAL A 17 11.61 4.31 1.74
C VAL A 17 11.19 5.74 1.41
N GLY A 18 10.16 5.94 0.57
CA GLY A 18 9.60 7.26 0.29
C GLY A 18 9.07 7.95 1.55
N ALA A 19 8.30 7.23 2.38
CA ALA A 19 7.76 7.77 3.63
C ALA A 19 8.86 8.11 4.65
N VAL A 20 9.83 7.21 4.83
CA VAL A 20 10.98 7.42 5.74
C VAL A 20 11.87 8.56 5.24
N GLY A 21 12.12 8.63 3.93
CA GLY A 21 12.91 9.69 3.32
C GLY A 21 12.29 11.07 3.48
N LEU A 22 10.95 11.17 3.39
CA LEU A 22 10.22 12.41 3.70
C LEU A 22 10.38 12.84 5.16
N CYS A 23 10.46 11.88 6.10
CA CYS A 23 10.62 12.15 7.52
C CYS A 23 12.04 12.63 7.88
N PHE A 24 13.09 12.00 7.33
CA PHE A 24 14.48 12.29 7.71
C PHE A 24 15.19 13.29 6.78
N MET A 25 14.81 13.36 5.50
CA MET A 25 15.45 14.22 4.50
C MET A 25 14.40 15.02 3.70
N PRO A 26 13.67 15.95 4.35
CA PRO A 26 12.61 16.73 3.70
C PRO A 26 13.13 17.63 2.57
N ALA A 27 14.43 17.96 2.55
CA ALA A 27 15.07 18.71 1.47
C ALA A 27 14.93 18.04 0.08
N HIS A 28 14.72 16.71 0.03
CA HIS A 28 14.51 15.96 -1.21
C HIS A 28 13.05 15.51 -1.38
N ALA A 29 12.08 16.24 -0.81
CA ALA A 29 10.67 15.88 -0.81
C ALA A 29 10.11 15.51 -2.19
N ILE A 30 10.54 16.18 -3.27
CA ILE A 30 10.10 15.87 -4.64
C ILE A 30 10.50 14.43 -5.02
N THR A 31 11.73 14.02 -4.71
CA THR A 31 12.24 12.68 -5.04
C THR A 31 11.48 11.61 -4.26
N TRP A 32 11.28 11.84 -2.95
CA TRP A 32 10.56 10.90 -2.09
C TRP A 32 9.08 10.78 -2.45
N THR A 33 8.44 11.89 -2.83
CA THR A 33 7.04 11.91 -3.26
C THR A 33 6.85 11.19 -4.58
N LEU A 34 7.77 11.37 -5.54
CA LEU A 34 7.75 10.63 -6.80
C LEU A 34 7.95 9.12 -6.58
N LEU A 35 8.89 8.75 -5.71
CA LEU A 35 9.15 7.35 -5.35
C LEU A 35 7.93 6.70 -4.70
N PHE A 36 7.31 7.40 -3.74
CA PHE A 36 6.10 6.96 -3.05
C PHE A 36 4.89 6.86 -4.00
N GLY A 37 4.71 7.86 -4.88
CA GLY A 37 3.65 7.87 -5.88
C GLY A 37 3.78 6.71 -6.87
N PHE A 38 4.99 6.45 -7.35
CA PHE A 38 5.24 5.31 -8.24
C PHE A 38 5.00 3.97 -7.53
N GLY A 39 5.49 3.83 -6.28
CA GLY A 39 5.26 2.63 -5.47
C GLY A 39 3.78 2.36 -5.21
N SER A 40 3.02 3.38 -4.81
CA SER A 40 1.60 3.23 -4.51
C SER A 40 0.79 2.85 -5.75
N GLY A 41 1.05 3.50 -6.89
CA GLY A 41 0.42 3.17 -8.17
C GLY A 41 0.72 1.74 -8.63
N ALA A 42 1.99 1.33 -8.58
CA ALA A 42 2.38 -0.04 -8.92
C ALA A 42 1.72 -1.07 -8.00
N THR A 43 1.56 -0.77 -6.71
CA THR A 43 0.90 -1.74 -5.81
C THR A 43 -0.59 -1.85 -6.07
N MET A 44 -1.26 -0.76 -6.46
CA MET A 44 -2.67 -0.80 -6.85
C MET A 44 -2.89 -1.74 -8.05
N ILE A 45 -2.03 -1.63 -9.07
CA ILE A 45 -2.09 -2.49 -10.27
C ILE A 45 -1.82 -3.96 -9.90
N LEU A 46 -0.81 -4.23 -9.06
CA LEU A 46 -0.51 -5.59 -8.58
C LEU A 46 -1.67 -6.19 -7.78
N GLY A 47 -2.29 -5.40 -6.90
CA GLY A 47 -3.45 -5.83 -6.11
C GLY A 47 -4.63 -6.25 -7.00
N LEU A 48 -4.97 -5.43 -7.99
CA LEU A 48 -6.03 -5.76 -8.97
C LEU A 48 -5.66 -7.00 -9.80
N THR A 49 -4.38 -7.15 -10.17
CA THR A 49 -3.88 -8.31 -10.90
C THR A 49 -4.02 -9.59 -10.08
N PHE A 50 -3.70 -9.56 -8.78
CA PHE A 50 -3.89 -10.71 -7.90
C PHE A 50 -5.35 -11.11 -7.76
N ILE A 51 -6.27 -10.15 -7.66
CA ILE A 51 -7.70 -10.41 -7.63
C ILE A 51 -8.15 -11.11 -8.92
N GLY A 52 -7.68 -10.63 -10.08
CA GLY A 52 -7.98 -11.24 -11.38
C GLY A 52 -7.42 -12.66 -11.53
N LEU A 53 -6.19 -12.90 -11.07
CA LEU A 53 -5.55 -14.22 -11.12
C LEU A 53 -6.17 -15.24 -10.15
N ARG A 54 -6.85 -14.79 -9.09
CA ARG A 54 -7.45 -15.68 -8.06
C ARG A 54 -8.95 -15.89 -8.25
N ALA A 55 -9.62 -15.09 -9.09
CA ALA A 55 -11.04 -15.24 -9.35
C ALA A 55 -11.30 -16.26 -10.45
N SER A 56 -12.21 -17.19 -10.19
CA SER A 56 -12.58 -18.26 -11.13
C SER A 56 -13.56 -17.79 -12.22
N SER A 57 -14.14 -16.59 -12.07
CA SER A 57 -15.07 -15.97 -13.01
C SER A 57 -15.00 -14.43 -12.97
N ALA A 58 -15.41 -13.78 -14.06
CA ALA A 58 -15.46 -12.31 -14.14
C ALA A 58 -16.38 -11.69 -13.08
N HIS A 59 -17.50 -12.35 -12.75
CA HIS A 59 -18.42 -11.89 -11.72
C HIS A 59 -17.78 -11.94 -10.32
N GLN A 60 -17.06 -13.02 -10.00
CA GLN A 60 -16.33 -13.15 -8.74
C GLN A 60 -15.17 -12.14 -8.64
N ALA A 61 -14.47 -11.86 -9.75
CA ALA A 61 -13.43 -10.84 -9.79
C ALA A 61 -13.99 -9.44 -9.49
N ALA A 62 -15.15 -9.10 -10.08
CA ALA A 62 -15.83 -7.84 -9.85
C ALA A 62 -16.29 -7.69 -8.38
N ALA A 63 -16.90 -8.73 -7.80
CA ALA A 63 -17.32 -8.73 -6.40
C ALA A 63 -16.13 -8.61 -5.43
N LEU A 64 -15.06 -9.37 -5.66
CA LEU A 64 -13.86 -9.33 -4.83
C LEU A 64 -13.12 -7.98 -4.92
N SER A 65 -13.02 -7.42 -6.12
CA SER A 65 -12.50 -6.07 -6.34
C SER A 65 -13.35 -5.01 -5.65
N GLY A 66 -14.68 -5.12 -5.76
CA GLY A 66 -15.61 -4.24 -5.06
C GLY A 66 -15.42 -4.25 -3.54
N MET A 67 -15.34 -5.44 -2.92
CA MET A 67 -15.08 -5.55 -1.48
C MET A 67 -13.74 -4.93 -1.08
N ALA A 68 -12.67 -5.22 -1.81
CA ALA A 68 -11.35 -4.66 -1.53
C ALA A 68 -11.33 -3.14 -1.66
N GLN A 69 -11.99 -2.60 -2.69
CA GLN A 69 -12.11 -1.16 -2.90
C GLN A 69 -12.96 -0.50 -1.83
N SER A 70 -14.08 -1.09 -1.40
CA SER A 70 -14.90 -0.54 -0.31
C SER A 70 -14.08 -0.38 0.98
N VAL A 71 -13.29 -1.38 1.34
CA VAL A 71 -12.38 -1.28 2.50
C VAL A 71 -11.30 -0.22 2.26
N GLY A 72 -10.70 -0.21 1.07
CA GLY A 72 -9.67 0.76 0.69
C GLY A 72 -10.16 2.21 0.75
N TYR A 73 -11.36 2.48 0.23
CA TYR A 73 -11.96 3.82 0.27
C TYR A 73 -12.41 4.21 1.68
N LEU A 74 -12.89 3.27 2.50
CA LEU A 74 -13.19 3.55 3.90
C LEU A 74 -11.91 3.95 4.66
N LEU A 75 -10.81 3.23 4.45
CA LEU A 75 -9.50 3.60 5.01
C LEU A 75 -9.00 4.93 4.46
N ALA A 76 -9.19 5.22 3.16
CA ALA A 76 -8.82 6.50 2.56
C ALA A 76 -9.66 7.67 3.10
N ALA A 77 -10.91 7.43 3.48
CA ALA A 77 -11.78 8.44 4.08
C ALA A 77 -11.43 8.67 5.57
N CYS A 78 -11.15 7.62 6.34
CA CYS A 78 -10.85 7.72 7.77
C CYS A 78 -9.38 8.06 8.07
N GLY A 79 -8.45 7.70 7.17
CA GLY A 79 -7.01 7.87 7.35
C GLY A 79 -6.56 9.33 7.53
N PRO A 80 -6.89 10.25 6.60
CA PRO A 80 -6.48 11.65 6.71
C PRO A 80 -7.02 12.37 7.96
N PRO A 81 -8.30 12.22 8.36
CA PRO A 81 -8.80 12.79 9.61
C PRO A 81 -8.07 12.25 10.86
N LEU A 82 -7.79 10.94 10.91
CA LEU A 82 -7.03 10.33 12.01
C LEU A 82 -5.61 10.88 12.07
N MET A 83 -4.91 10.92 10.94
CA MET A 83 -3.54 11.44 10.86
C MET A 83 -3.47 12.94 11.17
N GLY A 84 -4.46 13.72 10.70
CA GLY A 84 -4.59 15.14 11.04
C GLY A 84 -4.79 15.35 12.54
N LYS A 85 -5.66 14.57 13.18
CA LYS A 85 -5.84 14.64 14.65
C LYS A 85 -4.58 14.28 15.43
N ILE A 86 -3.82 13.28 14.97
CA ILE A 86 -2.53 12.89 15.56
C ILE A 86 -1.50 14.00 15.39
N HIS A 87 -1.49 14.67 14.24
CA HIS A 87 -0.66 15.84 14.00
C HIS A 87 -1.06 17.00 14.93
N ASP A 88 -2.35 17.34 15.03
CA ASP A 88 -2.84 18.48 15.81
C ASP A 88 -2.55 18.34 17.31
N THR A 89 -2.49 17.10 17.81
CA THR A 89 -2.17 16.82 19.22
C THR A 89 -0.67 16.83 19.52
N ASN A 90 0.18 16.44 18.57
CA ASN A 90 1.63 16.35 18.76
C ASN A 90 2.41 17.53 18.20
N GLY A 91 1.83 18.31 17.28
CA GLY A 91 2.46 19.41 16.56
C GLY A 91 3.55 18.99 15.56
N ASP A 92 3.71 17.69 15.28
CA ASP A 92 4.74 17.15 14.40
C ASP A 92 4.17 16.10 13.42
N TRP A 93 4.69 16.12 12.19
CA TRP A 93 4.33 15.20 11.10
C TRP A 93 5.08 13.87 11.17
N SER A 94 6.14 13.77 12.00
CA SER A 94 6.93 12.55 12.15
C SER A 94 6.09 11.33 12.52
N ILE A 95 5.13 11.48 13.44
CA ILE A 95 4.26 10.37 13.90
C ILE A 95 3.31 9.91 12.78
N PRO A 96 2.56 10.80 12.10
CA PRO A 96 1.77 10.43 10.92
C PRO A 96 2.57 9.73 9.81
N LEU A 97 3.75 10.26 9.47
CA LEU A 97 4.65 9.70 8.46
C LEU A 97 5.12 8.28 8.85
N MET A 98 5.46 8.08 10.12
CA MET A 98 5.84 6.77 10.63
C MET A 98 4.66 5.78 10.60
N GLY A 99 3.44 6.26 10.84
CA GLY A 99 2.21 5.47 10.66
C GLY A 99 2.03 4.98 9.21
N VAL A 100 2.27 5.85 8.23
CA VAL A 100 2.25 5.48 6.79
C VAL A 100 3.35 4.48 6.45
N ALA A 101 4.55 4.62 7.02
CA ALA A 101 5.64 3.67 6.84
C ALA A 101 5.29 2.28 7.41
N ILE A 102 4.68 2.22 8.60
CA ILE A 102 4.22 0.97 9.22
C ILE A 102 3.13 0.31 8.36
N LEU A 103 2.15 1.08 7.88
CA LEU A 103 1.11 0.56 6.98
C LEU A 103 1.71 0.02 5.67
N SER A 104 2.72 0.70 5.13
CA SER A 104 3.45 0.24 3.93
C SER A 104 4.19 -1.09 4.18
N LEU A 105 4.77 -1.28 5.37
CA LEU A 105 5.38 -2.56 5.76
C LEU A 105 4.35 -3.66 5.95
N LEU A 106 3.20 -3.38 6.58
CA LEU A 106 2.10 -4.35 6.69
C LEU A 106 1.62 -4.78 5.31
N MET A 107 1.49 -3.83 4.39
CA MET A 107 1.14 -4.08 2.99
C MET A 107 2.20 -4.94 2.28
N ALA A 108 3.49 -4.75 2.56
CA ALA A 108 4.56 -5.62 2.08
C ALA A 108 4.39 -7.07 2.60
N ILE A 109 4.09 -7.24 3.89
CA ILE A 109 3.87 -8.55 4.52
C ILE A 109 2.65 -9.23 3.90
N PHE A 110 1.53 -8.52 3.74
CA PHE A 110 0.34 -9.06 3.09
C PHE A 110 0.59 -9.39 1.61
N GLY A 111 1.33 -8.55 0.88
CA GLY A 111 1.72 -8.81 -0.51
C GLY A 111 2.63 -10.04 -0.66
N LEU A 112 3.57 -10.23 0.27
CA LEU A 112 4.43 -11.42 0.35
C LEU A 112 3.62 -12.69 0.67
N CYS A 113 2.62 -12.59 1.57
CA CYS A 113 1.72 -13.69 1.89
C CYS A 113 0.73 -14.01 0.75
N ALA A 114 0.22 -13.00 0.04
CA ALA A 114 -0.72 -13.17 -1.07
C ALA A 114 -0.06 -13.65 -2.35
N GLY A 115 1.19 -13.23 -2.62
CA GLY A 115 2.02 -13.76 -3.70
C GLY A 115 2.53 -15.19 -3.44
N ARG A 116 2.16 -15.79 -2.30
CA ARG A 116 2.46 -17.17 -1.98
C ARG A 116 1.61 -18.09 -2.86
N ASP A 117 2.31 -18.90 -3.64
CA ASP A 117 1.76 -19.81 -4.65
C ASP A 117 1.01 -20.96 -3.96
N LYS A 118 -0.16 -20.64 -3.40
CA LYS A 118 -1.15 -21.58 -2.89
C LYS A 118 -2.39 -21.45 -3.75
N GLU A 119 -2.44 -22.16 -4.87
CA GLU A 119 -3.72 -22.46 -5.53
C GLU A 119 -4.73 -22.83 -4.43
N ILE A 120 -5.84 -22.07 -4.37
CA ILE A 120 -6.98 -22.45 -3.56
C ILE A 120 -7.52 -23.69 -4.29
N ARG A 121 -7.20 -24.87 -3.76
CA ARG A 121 -7.66 -26.15 -4.28
C ARG A 121 -8.97 -26.53 -3.60
#